data_AF-A0A7S3J328-F1
#
_entry.id   AF-A0A7S3J328-F1
#
_cell.length_a   1.000
_cell.length_b   1.000
_cell.length_c   1.000
_cell.angle_alpha   90.00
_cell.angle_beta   90.00
_cell.angle_gamma   90.00
#
_symmetry.space_group_name_H-M   'P 1'
#
loop_
_entity.id
_entity.type
_entity.pdbx_description
1 polymer ?
#
loop_
_entity_poly.entity_id
_entity_poly.type
_entity_poly.pdbx_seq_one_letter_code
_entity_poly.pdbx_strand_id
1 'polypeptide(L)'
;MEQRVAWLYGYYSEDPNYPEGVRVNIEAIYDPPQFGEMNGFEIMYDESEAYVDMIAENLSLERVGWIYTSLNYESFLTAKEIREIARMQERFSVEHPEGVRISKFVTIVVKPKGDTGESGLDC
;
A
#
# COMPACT_ATOMS: atom_id res chain seq x y z
N MET A 1 5.95 19.22 6.86
CA MET A 1 6.01 17.76 7.11
C MET A 1 5.97 17.11 5.74
N GLU A 2 7.00 16.35 5.38
CA GLU A 2 7.08 15.67 4.09
C GLU A 2 6.19 14.43 4.12
N GLN A 3 5.51 14.14 3.01
CA GLN A 3 4.77 12.89 2.89
C GLN A 3 5.73 11.71 2.64
N ARG A 4 5.34 10.53 3.11
CA ARG A 4 6.12 9.29 2.98
C ARG A 4 5.28 8.20 2.33
N VAL A 5 5.92 7.33 1.58
CA VAL A 5 5.34 6.11 1.00
C VAL A 5 6.23 4.90 1.32
N ALA A 6 5.63 3.73 1.44
CA ALA A 6 6.35 2.48 1.64
C ALA A 6 5.60 1.30 1.03
N TRP A 7 6.34 0.24 0.69
CA TRP A 7 5.79 -1.04 0.22
C TRP A 7 5.41 -1.93 1.41
N LEU A 8 4.27 -2.61 1.29
CA LEU A 8 3.77 -3.57 2.28
C LEU A 8 4.08 -4.98 1.82
N TYR A 9 4.74 -5.74 2.68
CA TYR A 9 5.07 -7.16 2.45
C TYR A 9 4.32 -8.04 3.44
N GLY A 10 3.70 -9.09 2.92
CA GLY A 10 2.74 -9.88 3.66
C GLY A 10 2.24 -11.09 2.90
N TYR A 11 1.14 -11.67 3.38
CA TYR A 11 0.45 -12.79 2.74
C TYR A 11 -1.06 -12.71 2.97
N TYR A 12 -1.83 -13.30 2.06
CA TYR A 12 -3.28 -13.41 2.20
C TYR A 12 -3.65 -14.67 2.99
N SER A 13 -4.63 -14.56 3.89
CA SER A 13 -5.21 -15.69 4.61
C SER A 13 -6.72 -15.56 4.69
N GLU A 14 -7.40 -16.64 5.05
CA GLU A 14 -8.81 -16.57 5.43
C GLU A 14 -8.99 -15.64 6.65
N ASP A 15 -10.07 -14.87 6.66
CA ASP A 15 -10.47 -14.07 7.81
C ASP A 15 -11.41 -14.88 8.71
N PRO A 16 -11.03 -15.19 9.97
CA PRO A 16 -11.86 -15.98 10.87
C PRO A 16 -13.17 -15.27 11.28
N ASN A 17 -13.31 -13.97 11.04
CA ASN A 17 -14.47 -13.17 11.41
C ASN A 17 -15.51 -13.07 10.27
N TYR A 18 -15.14 -13.41 9.04
CA TYR A 18 -16.00 -13.26 7.87
C TYR A 18 -16.01 -14.56 7.06
N PRO A 19 -17.16 -15.25 6.92
CA PRO A 19 -17.26 -16.43 6.05
C PRO A 19 -16.81 -16.09 4.62
N GLU A 20 -15.90 -16.90 4.06
CA GLU A 20 -15.27 -16.67 2.75
C GLU A 20 -14.49 -15.34 2.65
N GLY A 21 -14.22 -14.69 3.80
CA GLY A 21 -13.44 -13.48 3.89
C GLY A 21 -11.96 -13.76 3.68
N VAL A 22 -11.30 -12.84 2.98
CA VAL A 22 -9.86 -12.84 2.80
C VAL A 22 -9.29 -11.60 3.48
N ARG A 23 -8.24 -11.78 4.28
CA ARG A 23 -7.48 -10.69 4.88
C ARG A 23 -6.04 -10.72 4.37
N VAL A 24 -5.40 -9.56 4.44
CA VAL A 24 -3.95 -9.42 4.24
C VAL A 24 -3.26 -9.32 5.59
N ASN A 25 -2.25 -10.15 5.83
CA ASN A 25 -1.40 -10.09 7.01
C ASN A 25 -0.09 -9.40 6.58
N ILE A 26 0.16 -8.20 7.08
CA ILE A 26 1.35 -7.41 6.75
C ILE A 26 2.40 -7.69 7.82
N GLU A 27 3.55 -8.22 7.41
CA GLU A 27 4.64 -8.62 8.31
C GLU A 27 5.82 -7.64 8.25
N ALA A 28 5.97 -6.93 7.12
CA ALA A 28 7.05 -5.97 6.94
C ALA A 28 6.61 -4.76 6.10
N ILE A 29 7.27 -3.63 6.37
CA ILE A 29 7.15 -2.39 5.60
C ILE A 29 8.53 -2.05 5.08
N TYR A 30 8.66 -1.91 3.77
CA TYR A 30 9.92 -1.51 3.12
C TYR A 30 9.81 -0.06 2.65
N ASP A 31 10.78 0.75 3.04
CA ASP A 31 10.87 2.18 2.75
C ASP A 31 11.79 2.41 1.53
N PRO A 32 11.24 2.56 0.31
CA PRO A 32 12.05 2.73 -0.88
C PRO A 32 12.70 4.14 -0.93
N PRO A 33 13.77 4.31 -1.72
CA PRO A 33 14.25 5.63 -2.13
C PRO A 33 13.11 6.51 -2.64
N GLN A 34 12.92 7.69 -2.06
CA GLN A 34 11.79 8.58 -2.36
C GLN A 34 12.13 10.05 -2.11
N PHE A 35 11.43 10.94 -2.80
CA PHE A 35 11.34 12.36 -2.45
C PHE A 35 9.96 12.66 -1.88
N GLY A 36 9.90 13.10 -0.62
CA GLY A 36 8.68 13.55 0.02
C GLY A 36 8.47 15.05 -0.20
N GLU A 37 7.26 15.43 -0.60
CA GLU A 37 6.82 16.83 -0.70
C GLU A 37 5.66 17.08 0.25
N MET A 38 5.20 18.34 0.35
CA MET A 38 4.03 18.70 1.15
C MET A 38 2.73 18.08 0.59
N ASN A 39 2.62 17.95 -0.74
CA ASN A 39 1.39 17.54 -1.43
C ASN A 39 1.52 16.19 -2.18
N GLY A 40 2.51 15.38 -1.81
CA GLY A 40 2.75 14.08 -2.42
C GLY A 40 4.16 13.58 -2.18
N PHE A 41 4.53 12.56 -2.95
CA PHE A 41 5.83 11.93 -2.93
C PHE A 41 6.15 11.41 -4.34
N GLU A 42 7.43 11.17 -4.60
CA GLU A 42 7.93 10.51 -5.80
C GLU A 42 8.79 9.32 -5.39
N ILE A 43 8.42 8.12 -5.85
CA ILE A 43 9.23 6.91 -5.66
C ILE A 43 10.35 6.93 -6.69
N MET A 44 11.59 6.85 -6.21
CA MET A 44 12.78 6.87 -7.06
C MET A 44 13.18 5.45 -7.46
N TYR A 45 14.12 5.37 -8.41
CA TYR A 45 14.72 4.09 -8.77
C TYR A 45 15.44 3.46 -7.57
N ASP A 46 15.19 2.17 -7.35
CA ASP A 46 15.74 1.40 -6.25
C ASP A 46 16.51 0.18 -6.79
N GLU A 47 17.83 0.24 -6.66
CA GLU A 47 18.72 -0.87 -7.04
C GLU A 47 18.49 -2.14 -6.20
N SER A 48 17.91 -1.98 -5.02
CA SER A 48 17.66 -3.08 -4.08
C SER A 48 16.29 -3.72 -4.25
N GLU A 49 15.38 -3.14 -5.05
CA GLU A 49 13.97 -3.57 -5.14
C GLU A 49 13.85 -5.08 -5.43
N ALA A 50 14.61 -5.58 -6.41
CA ALA A 50 14.59 -6.98 -6.79
C ALA A 50 15.12 -7.91 -5.69
N TYR A 51 16.12 -7.48 -4.92
CA TYR A 51 16.66 -8.26 -3.81
C TYR A 51 15.68 -8.31 -2.64
N VAL A 52 14.98 -7.22 -2.37
CA VAL A 52 13.93 -7.14 -1.34
C VAL A 52 12.79 -8.08 -1.70
N ASP A 53 12.32 -8.05 -2.96
CA ASP A 53 11.29 -8.96 -3.45
C ASP A 53 11.73 -10.43 -3.34
N MET A 54 12.97 -10.74 -3.73
CA MET A 54 13.52 -12.08 -3.60
C MET A 54 13.61 -12.54 -2.14
N ILE A 55 14.03 -11.68 -1.20
CA ILE A 55 14.10 -12.02 0.22
C ILE A 55 12.69 -12.27 0.77
N ALA A 56 11.73 -11.42 0.42
CA ALA A 56 10.33 -11.58 0.83
C ALA A 56 9.77 -12.92 0.32
N GLU A 57 9.99 -13.27 -0.94
CA GLU A 57 9.53 -14.53 -1.53
C GLU A 57 10.14 -15.75 -0.81
N ASN A 58 11.43 -15.71 -0.45
CA ASN A 58 12.06 -16.77 0.35
C ASN A 58 11.48 -16.90 1.77
N LEU A 59 10.81 -15.86 2.28
CA LEU A 59 10.06 -15.87 3.53
C LEU A 59 8.57 -16.16 3.34
N SER A 60 8.15 -16.58 2.13
CA SER A 60 6.74 -16.78 1.74
C SER A 60 5.88 -15.51 1.85
N LEU A 61 6.50 -14.34 1.68
CA LEU A 61 5.83 -13.05 1.63
C LEU A 61 5.80 -12.53 0.19
N GLU A 62 4.76 -11.76 -0.15
CA GLU A 62 4.65 -11.03 -1.42
C GLU A 62 4.44 -9.53 -1.15
N ARG A 63 4.71 -8.69 -2.15
CA ARG A 63 4.35 -7.27 -2.11
C ARG A 63 2.83 -7.15 -2.24
N VAL A 64 2.15 -6.98 -1.11
CA VAL A 64 0.68 -7.00 -1.03
C VAL A 64 0.04 -5.64 -1.23
N GLY A 65 0.80 -4.56 -1.08
CA GLY A 65 0.25 -3.22 -1.16
C GLY A 65 1.27 -2.12 -0.92
N TRP A 66 0.74 -0.94 -0.64
CA TRP A 66 1.50 0.23 -0.27
C TRP A 66 0.80 1.02 0.83
N ILE A 67 1.58 1.80 1.56
CA ILE A 67 1.12 2.73 2.58
C ILE A 67 1.71 4.10 2.30
N TYR A 68 0.91 5.15 2.43
CA TYR A 68 1.41 6.52 2.34
C TYR A 68 0.69 7.48 3.27
N THR A 69 1.34 8.58 3.59
CA THR A 69 0.75 9.66 4.39
C THR A 69 0.02 10.68 3.51
N SER A 70 -1.06 11.26 4.02
CA SER A 70 -1.76 12.38 3.39
C SER A 70 -2.18 13.42 4.44
N LEU A 71 -2.04 14.71 4.11
CA LEU A 71 -2.50 15.83 4.94
C LEU A 71 -3.93 16.29 4.59
N ASN A 72 -4.65 15.55 3.75
CA ASN A 72 -6.02 15.92 3.39
C ASN A 72 -7.00 15.53 4.50
N TYR A 73 -7.61 16.55 5.13
CA TYR A 73 -8.61 16.39 6.19
C TYR A 73 -10.07 16.51 5.72
N GLU A 74 -10.29 16.93 4.48
CA GLU A 74 -11.64 17.26 3.98
C GLU A 74 -12.38 16.04 3.43
N SER A 75 -11.64 15.02 3.01
CA SER A 75 -12.19 13.83 2.34
C SER A 75 -11.42 12.58 2.74
N PHE A 76 -12.08 11.42 2.69
CA PHE A 76 -11.41 10.12 2.87
C PHE A 76 -10.37 9.87 1.78
N LEU A 77 -10.72 10.10 0.51
CA LEU A 77 -9.80 10.08 -0.63
C LEU A 77 -10.16 11.18 -1.62
N THR A 78 -9.14 11.90 -2.10
CA THR A 78 -9.24 12.89 -3.17
C THR A 78 -9.25 12.23 -4.54
N ALA A 79 -9.72 12.96 -5.56
CA ALA A 79 -9.65 12.50 -6.94
C ALA A 79 -8.20 12.23 -7.42
N LYS A 80 -7.20 12.93 -6.86
CA LYS A 80 -5.78 12.69 -7.15
C LYS A 80 -5.34 11.34 -6.56
N GLU A 81 -5.64 11.10 -5.28
CA GLU A 81 -5.31 9.85 -4.59
C GLU A 81 -5.96 8.64 -5.28
N ILE A 82 -7.24 8.72 -5.67
CA ILE A 82 -7.94 7.65 -6.39
C ILE A 82 -7.22 7.30 -7.70
N ARG A 83 -6.73 8.29 -8.45
CA ARG A 83 -5.99 8.04 -9.71
C ARG A 83 -4.66 7.35 -9.47
N GLU A 84 -3.93 7.72 -8.42
CA GLU A 84 -2.67 7.05 -8.08
C GLU A 84 -2.91 5.62 -7.58
N ILE A 85 -3.96 5.40 -6.78
CA ILE A 85 -4.40 4.07 -6.35
C ILE A 85 -4.72 3.19 -7.55
N ALA A 86 -5.50 3.69 -8.51
CA ALA A 86 -5.86 2.95 -9.71
C ALA A 86 -4.64 2.56 -10.55
N ARG A 87 -3.64 3.46 -10.68
CA ARG A 87 -2.37 3.17 -11.36
C ARG A 87 -1.58 2.07 -10.67
N MET A 88 -1.53 2.08 -9.33
CA MET A 88 -0.85 1.03 -8.57
C MET A 88 -1.57 -0.31 -8.71
N GLN A 89 -2.91 -0.32 -8.62
CA GLN A 89 -3.69 -1.54 -8.81
C GLN A 89 -3.52 -2.14 -10.20
N GLU A 90 -3.44 -1.32 -11.25
CA GLU A 90 -3.14 -1.76 -12.61
C GLU A 90 -1.72 -2.33 -12.73
N ARG A 91 -0.72 -1.60 -12.21
CA ARG A 91 0.70 -1.99 -12.22
C ARG A 91 0.91 -3.36 -11.55
N PHE A 92 0.24 -3.61 -10.45
CA PHE A 92 0.34 -4.84 -9.66
C PHE A 92 -0.84 -5.80 -9.86
N SER A 93 -1.53 -5.70 -11.00
CA SER A 93 -2.60 -6.66 -11.33
C SER A 93 -2.04 -8.04 -11.66
N VAL A 94 -2.80 -9.07 -11.32
CA VAL A 94 -2.48 -10.48 -11.54
C VAL A 94 -3.55 -11.13 -12.42
N GLU A 95 -3.19 -12.23 -13.09
CA GLU A 95 -4.17 -13.04 -13.81
C GLU A 95 -4.98 -13.88 -12.82
N HIS A 96 -6.30 -13.71 -12.86
CA HIS A 96 -7.23 -14.57 -12.16
C HIS A 96 -7.32 -15.93 -12.90
N PRO A 97 -7.54 -17.06 -12.20
CA PRO A 97 -7.73 -18.36 -12.84
C PRO A 97 -8.84 -18.41 -13.90
N GLU A 98 -9.82 -17.50 -13.83
CA GLU A 98 -10.89 -17.36 -14.83
C GLU A 98 -10.48 -16.54 -16.07
N GLY A 99 -9.22 -16.12 -16.18
CA GLY A 99 -8.66 -15.41 -17.33
C GLY A 99 -8.89 -13.90 -17.33
N VAL A 100 -9.45 -13.34 -16.25
CA VAL A 100 -9.60 -11.89 -16.06
C VAL A 100 -8.40 -11.33 -15.27
N ARG A 101 -7.92 -10.14 -15.61
CA ARG A 101 -6.94 -9.44 -14.75
C ARG A 101 -7.66 -8.77 -13.60
N ILE A 102 -7.18 -9.00 -12.39
CA ILE A 102 -7.67 -8.36 -11.16
C ILE A 102 -6.50 -7.81 -10.38
N SER A 103 -6.76 -6.94 -9.41
CA SER A 103 -5.75 -6.50 -8.46
C SER A 103 -6.13 -6.95 -7.05
N LYS A 104 -5.19 -7.56 -6.34
CA LYS A 104 -5.26 -7.78 -4.89
C LYS A 104 -4.56 -6.66 -4.11
N PHE A 105 -3.94 -5.71 -4.81
CA PHE A 105 -3.02 -4.72 -4.23
C PHE A 105 -3.76 -3.72 -3.33
N VAL A 106 -3.46 -3.77 -2.03
CA VAL A 106 -4.12 -2.93 -1.02
C VAL A 106 -3.47 -1.55 -0.90
N THR A 107 -4.26 -0.55 -0.53
CA THR A 107 -3.78 0.81 -0.21
C THR A 107 -4.11 1.13 1.23
N ILE A 108 -3.13 1.62 2.00
CA ILE A 108 -3.34 2.22 3.32
C ILE A 108 -2.99 3.70 3.23
N VAL A 109 -3.89 4.57 3.69
CA VAL A 109 -3.63 6.02 3.76
C VAL A 109 -3.60 6.45 5.23
N VAL A 110 -2.45 6.95 5.66
CA VAL A 110 -2.25 7.46 7.02
C VAL A 110 -2.59 8.94 7.04
N LYS A 111 -3.57 9.33 7.84
CA LYS A 111 -4.02 10.72 7.98
C LYS A 111 -3.91 11.17 9.44
N PRO A 112 -3.54 12.43 9.69
CA PRO A 112 -3.62 12.95 11.05
C PRO A 112 -5.10 13.07 11.43
N LYS A 113 -5.44 12.62 12.63
CA LYS A 113 -6.77 12.82 13.21
C LYS A 113 -6.79 14.26 13.76
N GLY A 114 -7.80 15.05 13.42
CA GLY A 114 -7.84 16.50 13.71
C GLY A 114 -7.51 16.87 15.16
N ASP A 115 -6.93 18.07 15.36
CA ASP A 115 -6.54 18.84 16.58
C ASP A 115 -6.02 18.15 17.85
N THR A 116 -6.11 16.83 18.01
CA THR A 116 -5.57 16.10 19.18
C THR A 116 -4.17 15.55 18.96
N GLY A 117 -3.62 15.64 17.74
CA GLY A 117 -2.29 15.12 17.41
C GLY A 117 -2.19 13.59 17.40
N GLU A 118 -3.33 12.88 17.44
CA GLU A 118 -3.38 11.43 17.25
C GLU A 118 -3.35 11.12 15.74
N SER A 119 -2.53 10.16 15.32
CA SER A 119 -2.58 9.64 13.94
C SER A 119 -3.65 8.55 13.83
N GLY A 120 -4.48 8.61 12.79
CA GLY A 120 -5.47 7.58 12.46
C GLY A 120 -5.04 6.77 11.23
N LEU A 121 -5.48 5.51 11.18
CA LEU A 121 -5.38 4.66 10.00
C LEU A 121 -6.79 4.46 9.46
N ASP A 122 -7.06 4.99 8.26
CA ASP A 122 -8.25 4.65 7.50
C ASP A 122 -7.81 3.62 6.44
N CYS A 123 -8.34 2.41 6.53
CA CYS A 123 -8.11 1.31 5.61
C CYS A 123 -9.26 1.12 4.62
#